data_AF-A0A5B7FC25-F1
#
_entry.id   AF-A0A5B7FC25-F1
#
_cell.length_a   1.000
_cell.length_b   1.000
_cell.length_c   1.000
_cell.angle_alpha   90.00
_cell.angle_beta   90.00
_cell.angle_gamma   90.00
#
_symmetry.space_group_name_H-M   'P 1'
#
loop_
_entity.id
_entity.type
_entity.pdbx_description
1 polymer ?
#
loop_
_entity_poly.entity_id
_entity_poly.type
_entity_poly.pdbx_seq_one_letter_code
_entity_poly.pdbx_strand_id
1 'polypeptide(L)' 'MRQCVKDIGKYSFPHRMVEKWNALNNKVVTAHNVHNCKEKLDIWRHGDSTL' A
#
# COMPACT_ATOMS: atom_id res chain seq x y z
N MET A 1 -4.11 6.06 -29.38
CA MET A 1 -4.77 5.78 -28.07
C MET A 1 -4.90 4.29 -27.71
N ARG A 2 -4.91 3.33 -28.65
CA ARG A 2 -5.14 1.90 -28.32
C ARG A 2 -4.06 1.24 -27.44
N GLN A 3 -2.82 1.74 -27.49
CA GLN A 3 -1.72 1.18 -26.69
C GLN A 3 -1.88 1.50 -25.20
N CYS A 4 -2.20 2.76 -24.87
CA CYS A 4 -2.36 3.23 -23.49
C CYS A 4 -3.44 2.45 -22.72
N VAL A 5 -4.58 2.12 -23.35
CA VAL A 5 -5.66 1.35 -22.71
C VAL A 5 -5.26 -0.11 -22.44
N LYS A 6 -4.45 -0.71 -23.33
CA LYS A 6 -3.92 -2.07 -23.14
C LYS A 6 -2.91 -2.12 -21.98
N ASP A 7 -2.09 -1.08 -21.87
CA ASP A 7 -1.09 -0.97 -20.81
C ASP A 7 -1.75 -0.68 -19.46
N ILE A 8 -2.83 0.10 -19.42
CA ILE A 8 -3.60 0.32 -18.17
C ILE A 8 -4.02 -1.01 -17.56
N GLY A 9 -4.67 -1.91 -18.31
CA GLY A 9 -5.08 -3.21 -17.74
C GLY A 9 -3.92 -4.09 -17.27
N LYS A 10 -2.75 -3.98 -17.92
CA LYS A 10 -1.54 -4.74 -17.57
C LYS A 10 -0.84 -4.21 -16.32
N TYR A 11 -0.82 -2.89 -16.13
CA TYR A 11 -0.09 -2.22 -15.06
C TYR A 11 -1.01 -1.68 -13.95
N SER A 12 -2.33 -1.76 -14.13
CA SER A 12 -3.31 -1.37 -13.13
C SER A 12 -3.30 -2.34 -11.97
N PHE A 13 -3.35 -1.79 -10.77
CA PHE A 13 -3.63 -2.58 -9.59
C PHE A 13 -5.08 -3.07 -9.63
N PRO A 14 -5.35 -4.33 -9.23
CA PRO A 14 -6.71 -4.79 -9.03
C PRO A 14 -7.46 -3.82 -8.11
N HIS A 15 -8.74 -3.57 -8.38
CA HIS A 15 -9.57 -2.69 -7.53
C HIS A 15 -9.50 -3.10 -6.04
N ARG A 16 -9.48 -4.40 -5.77
CA ARG A 16 -9.33 -4.99 -4.42
C ARG A 16 -8.02 -4.59 -3.72
N MET A 17 -6.96 -4.26 -4.46
CA MET A 17 -5.71 -3.74 -3.89
C MET A 17 -5.87 -2.29 -3.45
N VAL A 18 -6.58 -1.48 -4.23
CA VAL A 18 -6.79 -0.05 -3.93
C VAL A 18 -7.50 0.13 -2.59
N GLU A 19 -8.52 -0.67 -2.31
CA GLU A 19 -9.24 -0.62 -1.02
C GLU A 19 -8.30 -0.93 0.17
N LYS A 20 -7.42 -1.92 0.01
CA LYS A 20 -6.43 -2.27 1.06
C LYS A 20 -5.40 -1.16 1.27
N TRP A 21 -4.96 -0.48 0.20
CA TRP A 21 -4.05 0.66 0.30
C TRP A 21 -4.72 1.88 0.94
N ASN A 22 -5.98 2.16 0.59
CA ASN A 22 -6.74 3.27 1.17
C ASN A 22 -7.07 3.07 2.66
N ALA A 23 -7.13 1.81 3.12
CA ALA A 23 -7.33 1.49 4.53
C ALA A 23 -6.06 1.66 5.39
N LEU A 24 -4.89 1.86 4.78
CA LEU A 24 -3.64 2.05 5.52
C LEU A 24 -3.66 3.38 6.28
N ASN A 25 -3.03 3.39 7.46
CA ASN A 25 -2.85 4.61 8.22
C ASN A 25 -1.89 5.57 7.49
N ASN A 26 -2.20 6.88 7.53
CA ASN A 26 -1.37 7.91 6.91
C ASN A 26 0.10 7.84 7.38
N LYS A 27 0.35 7.45 8.64
CA LYS A 27 1.72 7.27 9.18
C LYS A 27 2.52 6.21 8.41
N VAL A 28 1.86 5.15 7.93
CA VAL A 28 2.48 4.08 7.12
C VAL A 28 2.81 4.62 5.72
N VAL A 29 1.87 5.35 5.13
CA VAL A 29 1.99 5.91 3.77
C VAL A 29 3.06 7.01 3.70
N THR A 30 3.18 7.84 4.74
CA THR A 30 4.15 8.95 4.79
C THR A 30 5.54 8.52 5.28
N ALA A 31 5.82 7.22 5.38
CA ALA A 31 7.13 6.75 5.84
C ALA A 31 8.23 7.09 4.82
N HIS A 32 9.31 7.70 5.30
CA HIS A 32 10.40 8.20 4.45
C HIS A 32 11.27 7.09 3.83
N ASN A 33 11.29 5.89 4.40
CA ASN A 33 12.07 4.77 3.90
C ASN A 33 11.26 3.46 3.94
N VAL A 34 11.66 2.49 3.12
CA VAL A 34 10.97 1.19 3.00
C VAL A 34 10.98 0.41 4.31
N HIS A 35 12.06 0.50 5.09
CA HIS A 35 12.19 -0.20 6.36
C HIS A 35 11.20 0.32 7.43
N ASN A 36 11.03 1.63 7.50
CA ASN A 36 10.11 2.35 8.38
C ASN A 36 8.67 2.13 7.94
N CYS A 37 8.42 2.07 6.62
CA CYS A 37 7.13 1.66 6.08
C CYS A 37 6.78 0.25 6.54
N LYS A 38 7.71 -0.70 6.43
CA LYS A 38 7.52 -2.08 6.90
C LYS A 38 7.21 -2.14 8.39
N GLU A 39 7.98 -1.46 9.22
CA GLU A 39 7.79 -1.45 10.68
C GLU A 39 6.42 -0.88 11.07
N LYS A 40 6.05 0.28 10.53
CA LYS A 40 4.73 0.90 10.79
C LYS A 40 3.57 0.06 10.27
N LEU A 41 3.75 -0.63 9.15
CA LEU A 41 2.75 -1.52 8.58
C LEU A 41 2.57 -2.78 9.44
N ASP A 42 3.65 -3.30 10.02
CA ASP A 42 3.63 -4.44 10.95
C ASP A 42 2.87 -4.08 12.24
N ILE A 43 3.18 -2.93 12.83
CA ILE A 43 2.47 -2.38 14.00
C ILE A 43 0.98 -2.16 13.68
N TRP A 44 0.66 -1.62 12.50
CA TRP A 44 -0.74 -1.42 12.10
C TRP A 44 -1.51 -2.74 11.91
N ARG A 45 -0.84 -3.82 11.46
CA ARG A 45 -1.47 -5.12 11.23
C ARG A 45 -1.62 -5.96 12.49
N HIS A 46 -0.64 -5.94 13.36
CA HIS A 46 -0.54 -6.84 14.50
C HIS A 46 -0.79 -6.15 15.85
N GLY A 47 -0.89 -4.81 15.86
CA GLY A 47 -0.85 -3.99 17.06
C GLY A 47 0.60 -3.70 17.48
N ASP A 48 0.78 -2.84 18.48
CA ASP A 48 2.07 -2.73 19.17
C ASP A 48 2.31 -4.03 19.93
N SER A 49 3.06 -4.95 19.31
CA SER A 49 3.48 -6.22 19.89
C SER A 49 4.55 -6.06 20.96
N THR A 50 4.89 -4.83 21.35
CA THR A 50 5.79 -4.48 22.45
C THR A 50 5.10 -4.77 23.80
N LEU A 51 4.97 -6.05 24.12
CA LEU A 51 4.72 -6.59 25.45
C LEU A 51 5.81 -7.61 25.77
#